data_AF-A0A832TTR0-F1
#
_entry.id   AF-A0A832TTR0-F1
#
_cell.length_a   1.000
_cell.length_b   1.000
_cell.length_c   1.000
_cell.angle_alpha   90.00
_cell.angle_beta   90.00
_cell.angle_gamma   90.00
#
_symmetry.space_group_name_H-M   'P 1'
#
loop_
_entity.id
_entity.type
_entity.pdbx_description
1 polymer ?
#
loop_
_entity_poly.entity_id
_entity_poly.type
_entity_poly.pdbx_seq_one_letter_code
_entity_poly.pdbx_strand_id
1 'polypeptide(L)' 'MSPNGEGIARFRGFTIFVRNVKLGDHVKVRIINLDSVSADAEVVSGN' A
#
# COMPACT_ATOMS: atom_id res chain seq x y z
N MET A 1 10.19 1.26 0.71
CA MET A 1 9.52 0.78 1.92
C MET A 1 9.51 1.91 2.94
N SER A 2 8.49 1.96 3.80
CA SER A 2 8.44 2.88 4.94
C SER A 2 9.50 2.46 5.99
N PRO A 3 9.78 3.30 7.01
CA PRO A 3 10.62 2.93 8.14
C PRO A 3 10.10 1.69 8.92
N ASN A 4 8.80 1.42 8.88
CA ASN A 4 8.19 0.28 9.59
C ASN A 4 8.05 -0.98 8.71
N GLY A 5 8.56 -0.94 7.48
CA GLY A 5 8.59 -2.10 6.58
C GLY A 5 7.35 -2.26 5.68
N GLU A 6 6.43 -1.30 5.66
CA GLU A 6 5.34 -1.32 4.67
C GLU A 6 5.85 -1.01 3.26
N GLY A 7 5.19 -1.63 2.27
CA GLY A 7 5.31 -1.22 0.87
C GLY A 7 4.71 0.17 0.68
N ILE A 8 5.27 0.93 -0.26
CA ILE A 8 4.76 2.26 -0.63
C ILE A 8 4.30 2.18 -2.08
N ALA A 9 3.00 2.33 -2.29
CA ALA A 9 2.39 2.51 -3.60
C ALA A 9 2.01 3.99 -3.79
N ARG A 10 1.99 4.43 -5.05
CA ARG A 10 1.57 5.79 -5.42
C ARG A 10 0.49 5.73 -6.47
N PHE A 11 -0.64 6.39 -6.20
CA PHE A 11 -1.72 6.55 -7.15
C PHE A 11 -2.01 8.04 -7.34
N ARG A 12 -1.68 8.59 -8.52
CA ARG A 12 -1.91 10.01 -8.85
C ARG A 12 -1.38 11.01 -7.80
N GLY A 13 -0.21 10.73 -7.22
CA GLY A 13 0.41 11.55 -6.18
C GLY A 13 -0.09 11.27 -4.76
N PHE A 14 -1.13 10.44 -4.60
CA PHE A 14 -1.61 9.96 -3.31
C PHE A 14 -0.79 8.76 -2.83
N THR A 15 -0.37 8.78 -1.57
CA THR A 15 0.51 7.75 -0.97
C THR A 15 -0.33 6.65 -0.33
N ILE A 16 -0.02 5.40 -0.63
CA ILE A 16 -0.71 4.24 -0.05
C ILE A 16 0.32 3.31 0.61
N PHE A 17 0.18 3.08 1.91
CA PHE A 17 0.99 2.14 2.66
C PHE A 17 0.36 0.75 2.58
N VAL A 18 1.12 -0.24 2.09
CA VAL A 18 0.63 -1.60 1.86
C VAL A 18 1.39 -2.56 2.77
N ARG A 19 0.67 -3.29 3.63
CA ARG A 19 1.26 -4.29 4.53
C ARG A 19 1.59 -5.58 3.79
N ASN A 20 2.64 -6.29 4.25
CA ASN A 20 3.03 -7.63 3.79
C ASN A 20 3.31 -7.77 2.29
N VAL A 21 3.94 -6.76 1.67
CA VAL A 21 4.35 -6.79 0.26
C VAL A 21 5.85 -6.62 0.10
N LYS A 22 6.39 -7.18 -0.98
CA LYS A 22 7.77 -6.97 -1.41
C LYS A 22 7.83 -5.92 -2.52
N LEU A 23 9.02 -5.35 -2.69
CA LEU A 23 9.26 -4.39 -3.77
C LEU A 23 9.11 -5.10 -5.12
N GLY A 24 8.27 -4.55 -6.01
CA GLY A 24 8.01 -5.12 -7.33
C GLY A 24 6.76 -5.99 -7.42
N ASP A 25 6.09 -6.28 -6.31
CA ASP A 25 4.85 -7.05 -6.32
C ASP A 25 3.71 -6.28 -7.01
N HIS A 26 2.97 -6.98 -7.86
CA HIS A 26 1.72 -6.49 -8.44
C HIS A 26 0.55 -7.16 -7.73
N VAL A 27 0.04 -6.48 -6.70
CA VAL A 27 -1.03 -6.98 -5.83
C VAL A 27 -2.31 -6.16 -5.99
N LYS A 28 -3.44 -6.81 -5.84
CA LYS A 28 -4.72 -6.16 -5.56
C LYS A 28 -4.81 -5.90 -4.06
N VAL A 29 -5.14 -4.67 -3.69
CA VAL A 29 -5.24 -4.24 -2.30
C VAL A 29 -6.63 -3.71 -1.97
N ARG A 30 -7.00 -3.76 -0.69
CA ARG A 30 -8.18 -3.09 -0.13
C ARG A 30 -7.71 -1.97 0.80
N ILE A 31 -8.29 -0.78 0.64
CA ILE A 31 -8.07 0.34 1.56
C ILE A 31 -8.79 0.03 2.88
N ILE A 32 -8.07 0.15 3.99
CA ILE A 32 -8.61 -0.08 5.35
C ILE A 32 -8.69 1.21 6.16
N ASN A 33 -7.80 2.18 5.91
CA ASN A 33 -7.88 3.53 6.45
C ASN A 33 -7.59 4.54 5.34
N LEU A 34 -8.31 5.66 5.35
CA LEU A 34 -8.11 6.77 4.42
C LEU A 34 -8.07 8.08 5.21
N ASP A 35 -7.04 8.87 4.99
CA ASP A 35 -6.91 10.23 5.50
C ASP A 35 -6.78 11.24 4.33
N SER A 36 -6.48 12.51 4.65
CA SER A 36 -6.43 13.59 3.65
C SER A 36 -5.23 13.52 2.69
N VAL A 37 -4.17 12.76 3.01
CA VAL A 37 -2.91 12.72 2.27
C VAL A 37 -2.40 11.30 1.98
N SER A 38 -2.94 10.30 2.68
CA SER A 38 -2.56 8.90 2.56
C SER A 38 -3.67 7.90 2.86
N ALA A 39 -3.39 6.64 2.55
CA ALA A 39 -4.20 5.50 2.93
C ALA A 39 -3.36 4.32 3.41
N ASP A 40 -3.93 3.53 4.30
CA ASP A 40 -3.44 2.18 4.63
C ASP A 40 -4.21 1.14 3.83
N ALA A 41 -3.51 0.11 3.37
CA ALA A 41 -4.07 -0.97 2.60
C ALA A 41 -3.51 -2.34 2.98
N GLU A 42 -4.35 -3.36 2.78
CA GLU A 42 -4.01 -4.76 2.94
C GLU A 42 -4.18 -5.52 1.62
N VAL A 43 -3.34 -6.54 1.39
CA VAL A 43 -3.40 -7.36 0.18
C VAL A 43 -4.63 -8.25 0.22
N VAL A 44 -5.45 -8.19 -0.83
CA VAL A 44 -6.59 -9.12 -1.01
C VAL A 44 -6.28 -10.25 -1.97
N SER A 45 -5.32 -10.06 -2.89
CA SER A 45 -4.90 -11.05 -3.87
C SER A 45 -3.63 -10.56 -4.57
N GLY A 46 -2.69 -11.46 -4.86
CA GLY A 46 -1.51 -11.17 -5.67
C GLY A 46 -0.67 -12.43 -5.83
N ASN A 47 0.24 -12.39 -6.81
CA ASN A 47 1.20 -13.46 -7.08
C ASN A 47 2.47 -13.29 -6.26
#